data_AF-A0A924KKS2-F1
#
_entry.id   AF-A0A924KKS2-F1
#
_cell.length_a   1.000
_cell.length_b   1.000
_cell.length_c   1.000
_cell.angle_alpha   90.00
_cell.angle_beta   90.00
_cell.angle_gamma   90.00
#
_symmetry.space_group_name_H-M   'P 1'
#
loop_
_entity.id
_entity.type
_entity.pdbx_description
1 polymer ?
#
loop_
_entity_poly.entity_id
_entity_poly.type
_entity_poly.pdbx_seq_one_letter_code
_entity_poly.pdbx_strand_id
1 'polypeptide(L)'
;MPKLLPAKVPAAEVADAPRKRDRERTLHQLNLALIRVQRRGEKVTLKAVADEAKVSPTLINNRYPDFAEQVRAVMGKTIRQQRNDKADLLVKEREISRKLRESVDSHLVEITRLASVNETLRTEMALLKAIADGKVARGAFGRKKEPGKT
;
A
#
# COMPACT_ATOMS: atom_id res chain seq x y z
N MET A 1 75.28 9.38 -23.98
CA MET A 1 74.08 9.88 -23.27
C MET A 1 72.85 9.32 -23.98
N PRO A 2 72.10 8.38 -23.38
CA PRO A 2 70.91 7.80 -24.00
C PRO A 2 69.73 8.79 -23.93
N LYS A 3 69.06 9.02 -25.07
CA LYS A 3 67.80 9.81 -25.13
C LYS A 3 66.65 8.91 -24.66
N LEU A 4 66.10 9.24 -23.50
CA LEU A 4 64.88 8.63 -22.96
C LEU A 4 63.66 9.04 -23.82
N LEU A 5 62.85 8.05 -24.16
CA LEU A 5 61.56 8.18 -24.85
C LEU A 5 60.58 9.05 -24.04
N PRO A 6 59.67 9.81 -24.67
CA PRO A 6 58.70 10.63 -23.94
C PRO A 6 57.70 9.74 -23.20
N ALA A 7 57.61 9.97 -21.88
CA ALA A 7 56.66 9.31 -21.00
C ALA A 7 55.21 9.51 -21.50
N LYS A 8 54.48 8.41 -21.54
CA LYS A 8 53.04 8.35 -21.82
C LYS A 8 52.29 9.21 -20.80
N VAL A 9 51.74 10.34 -21.24
CA VAL A 9 50.91 11.21 -20.41
C VAL A 9 49.67 10.42 -19.95
N PRO A 10 49.39 10.34 -18.65
CA PRO A 10 48.22 9.60 -18.14
C PRO A 10 46.93 10.34 -18.49
N ALA A 11 45.94 9.60 -18.98
CA ALA A 11 44.64 10.06 -19.47
C ALA A 11 43.67 10.57 -18.39
N ALA A 12 44.16 11.16 -17.30
CA ALA A 12 43.35 11.47 -16.10
C ALA A 12 43.01 12.96 -15.90
N GLU A 13 43.50 13.88 -16.73
CA GLU A 13 43.39 15.33 -16.48
C GLU A 13 42.49 16.10 -17.47
N VAL A 14 41.44 15.48 -18.04
CA VAL A 14 40.49 16.21 -18.91
C VAL A 14 39.26 16.75 -18.15
N ALA A 15 39.28 16.70 -16.82
CA ALA A 15 38.08 16.97 -16.02
C ALA A 15 37.79 18.46 -15.75
N ASP A 16 38.67 19.41 -16.08
CA ASP A 16 38.47 20.80 -15.65
C ASP A 16 38.88 21.88 -16.68
N ALA A 17 38.55 21.64 -17.96
CA ALA A 17 38.53 22.75 -18.93
C ALA A 17 37.22 23.54 -18.76
N PRO A 18 37.26 24.89 -18.67
CA PRO A 18 36.04 25.69 -18.55
C PRO A 18 35.17 25.45 -19.78
N ARG A 19 33.99 24.84 -19.56
CA ARG A 19 33.02 24.56 -20.63
C ARG A 19 32.75 25.85 -21.40
N LYS A 20 32.98 25.83 -22.73
CA LYS A 20 32.48 26.91 -23.61
C LYS A 20 30.98 27.08 -23.33
N ARG A 21 30.58 28.33 -23.04
CA ARG A 21 29.22 28.69 -22.62
C ARG A 21 28.26 28.61 -23.80
N ASP A 22 27.89 27.40 -24.19
CA ASP A 22 26.90 27.15 -25.25
C ASP A 22 25.53 26.85 -24.63
N ARG A 23 24.58 27.77 -24.84
CA ARG A 23 23.22 27.69 -24.29
C ARG A 23 22.46 26.46 -24.83
N GLU A 24 22.57 26.21 -26.13
CA GLU A 24 21.86 25.12 -26.81
C GLU A 24 22.41 23.75 -26.40
N ARG A 25 23.74 23.62 -26.28
CA ARG A 25 24.39 22.38 -25.84
C ARG A 25 24.00 22.02 -24.41
N THR A 26 23.91 23.01 -23.53
CA THR A 26 23.48 22.79 -22.13
C THR A 26 21.99 22.48 -22.04
N LEU A 27 21.12 23.09 -22.85
CA LEU A 27 19.72 22.69 -22.96
C LEU A 27 19.55 21.26 -23.43
N HIS A 28 20.29 20.84 -24.46
CA HIS A 28 20.25 19.46 -24.94
C HIS A 28 20.68 18.46 -23.84
N GLN A 29 21.75 18.78 -23.09
CA GLN A 29 22.18 17.98 -21.94
C GLN A 29 21.13 17.89 -20.84
N LEU A 30 20.43 19.00 -20.54
CA LEU A 30 19.36 19.03 -19.54
C LEU A 30 18.15 18.18 -19.98
N ASN A 31 17.76 18.23 -21.25
CA ASN A 31 16.70 17.39 -21.79
C ASN A 31 17.06 15.90 -21.73
N LEU A 32 18.31 15.54 -22.06
CA LEU A 32 18.80 14.16 -21.93
C LEU A 32 18.82 13.71 -20.46
N ALA A 33 19.24 14.58 -19.53
CA ALA A 33 19.22 14.29 -18.11
C ALA A 33 17.79 14.05 -17.59
N LEU A 34 16.81 14.85 -18.03
CA LEU A 34 15.41 14.66 -17.69
C LEU A 34 14.89 13.28 -18.14
N ILE A 35 15.19 12.88 -19.38
CA ILE A 35 14.80 11.56 -19.91
C ILE A 35 15.45 10.43 -19.10
N ARG A 36 16.73 10.57 -18.72
CA ARG A 36 17.44 9.56 -17.91
C ARG A 36 16.82 9.41 -16.52
N VAL A 37 16.51 10.53 -15.86
CA VAL A 37 15.87 10.52 -14.54
C VAL A 37 14.47 9.90 -14.61
N GLN A 38 13.70 10.20 -15.67
CA GLN A 38 12.40 9.56 -15.91
C GLN A 38 12.52 8.05 -16.14
N ARG A 39 13.49 7.60 -16.95
CA ARG A 39 13.73 6.17 -17.21
C ARG A 39 14.17 5.41 -15.97
N ARG A 40 14.90 6.06 -15.06
CA ARG A 40 15.32 5.46 -13.79
C ARG A 40 14.16 5.28 -12.81
N GLY A 41 13.00 5.90 -13.07
CA GLY A 41 11.83 5.85 -12.19
C GLY A 41 12.04 6.59 -10.86
N GLU A 42 13.10 7.38 -10.74
CA GLU A 42 13.37 8.19 -9.56
C GLU A 42 12.45 9.41 -9.54
N LYS A 43 12.33 10.04 -8.36
CA LYS A 43 11.59 11.30 -8.24
C LYS A 43 12.23 12.35 -9.13
N VAL A 44 11.58 12.64 -10.26
CA VAL A 44 11.92 13.77 -11.12
C VAL A 44 11.91 15.00 -10.22
N THR A 45 13.07 15.60 -9.98
CA THR A 45 13.20 16.85 -9.24
C THR A 45 14.21 17.72 -9.95
N LEU A 46 14.09 19.04 -9.81
CA LEU A 46 15.07 19.96 -10.40
C LEU A 46 16.49 19.63 -9.90
N LYS A 47 16.62 19.20 -8.64
CA LYS A 47 17.90 18.76 -8.07
C LYS A 47 18.41 17.48 -8.74
N ALA A 48 17.58 16.45 -8.88
CA ALA A 48 17.98 15.21 -9.55
C ALA A 48 18.42 15.44 -11.01
N VAL A 49 17.70 16.31 -11.73
CA VAL A 49 18.05 16.67 -13.12
C VAL A 49 19.36 17.47 -13.17
N ALA A 50 19.60 18.36 -12.20
CA ALA A 50 20.82 19.14 -12.08
C ALA A 50 22.05 18.28 -11.77
N ASP A 51 21.90 17.33 -10.83
CA ASP A 51 22.94 16.39 -10.43
C ASP A 51 23.35 15.49 -11.61
N GLU A 52 22.37 14.98 -12.37
CA GLU A 52 22.62 14.16 -13.58
C GLU A 52 23.28 14.96 -14.72
N ALA A 53 22.92 16.24 -14.88
CA ALA A 53 23.54 17.13 -15.88
C ALA A 53 24.88 17.74 -15.43
N LYS A 54 25.27 17.55 -14.16
CA LYS A 54 26.42 18.23 -13.52
C LYS A 54 26.34 19.75 -13.66
N VAL A 55 25.16 20.31 -13.36
CA VAL A 55 24.89 21.75 -13.41
C VAL A 55 24.34 22.20 -12.05
N SER A 56 24.60 23.44 -11.64
CA SER A 56 24.00 23.97 -10.41
C SER A 56 22.47 24.14 -10.57
N PRO A 57 21.65 23.72 -9.59
CA PRO A 57 20.20 23.96 -9.61
C PRO A 57 19.81 25.43 -9.79
N THR A 58 20.62 26.35 -9.24
CA THR A 58 20.42 27.80 -9.39
C THR A 58 20.51 28.25 -10.84
N LEU A 59 21.39 27.62 -11.62
CA LEU A 59 21.57 27.95 -13.04
C LEU A 59 20.32 27.57 -13.85
N ILE A 60 19.68 26.44 -13.52
CA ILE A 60 18.45 26.00 -14.18
C ILE A 60 17.31 27.00 -13.93
N ASN A 61 17.11 27.41 -12.67
CA ASN A 61 16.05 28.36 -12.32
C ASN A 61 16.25 29.75 -12.94
N ASN A 62 17.50 30.23 -13.03
CA ASN A 62 17.78 31.60 -13.47
C ASN A 62 17.97 31.73 -14.99
N ARG A 63 18.59 30.73 -15.64
CA ARG A 63 18.96 30.81 -17.08
C ARG A 63 17.98 30.06 -17.99
N TYR A 64 17.23 29.12 -17.44
CA TYR A 64 16.33 28.24 -18.17
C TYR A 64 14.96 28.09 -17.46
N PRO A 65 14.21 29.20 -17.28
CA PRO A 65 12.92 29.17 -16.61
C PRO A 65 11.92 28.24 -17.31
N ASP A 66 11.86 28.25 -18.64
CA ASP A 66 10.94 27.42 -19.42
C ASP A 66 11.18 25.92 -19.19
N PHE A 67 12.44 25.50 -19.13
CA PHE A 67 12.80 24.12 -18.82
C PHE A 67 12.44 23.76 -17.37
N ALA A 68 12.68 24.68 -16.43
CA ALA A 68 12.32 24.48 -15.03
C ALA A 68 10.80 24.29 -14.84
N GLU A 69 9.98 25.04 -15.58
CA GLU A 69 8.52 24.87 -15.61
C GLU A 69 8.09 23.53 -16.19
N GLN A 70 8.71 23.09 -17.29
CA GLN A 70 8.43 21.77 -17.86
C GLN A 70 8.71 20.65 -16.86
N VAL A 71 9.85 20.71 -16.16
CA VAL A 71 10.18 19.74 -15.11
C VAL A 71 9.14 19.79 -13.99
N ARG A 72 8.73 20.98 -13.53
CA ARG A 72 7.67 21.14 -12.52
C ARG A 72 6.32 20.59 -12.97
N ALA A 73 5.94 20.76 -14.23
CA ALA A 73 4.71 20.21 -14.78
C ALA A 73 4.72 18.67 -14.76
N VAL A 74 5.86 18.06 -15.14
CA VAL A 74 6.05 16.61 -15.06
C VAL A 74 5.98 16.13 -13.60
N MET A 75 6.66 16.81 -12.68
CA MET A 75 6.58 16.51 -11.24
C MET A 75 5.14 16.59 -10.71
N GLY A 76 4.40 17.64 -11.07
CA GLY A 76 3.03 17.83 -10.63
C GLY A 76 2.12 16.70 -11.09
N LYS A 77 2.29 16.23 -12.34
CA LYS A 77 1.55 15.08 -12.88
C LYS A 77 1.86 13.79 -12.14
N THR A 78 3.14 13.49 -11.91
CA THR A 78 3.54 12.26 -11.20
C THR A 78 3.07 12.23 -9.76
N ILE A 79 3.12 13.36 -9.04
CA ILE A 79 2.61 13.47 -7.67
C ILE A 79 1.09 13.26 -7.63
N ARG A 80 0.34 13.86 -8.57
CA ARG A 80 -1.12 13.67 -8.67
C ARG A 80 -1.47 12.21 -8.95
N GLN A 81 -0.75 11.57 -9.87
CA GLN A 81 -0.94 10.15 -10.18
C GLN A 81 -0.70 9.28 -8.94
N GLN A 82 0.45 9.43 -8.28
CA GLN A 82 0.77 8.68 -7.05
C GLN A 82 -0.28 8.90 -5.94
N ARG A 83 -0.80 10.10 -5.81
CA ARG A 83 -1.86 10.41 -4.83
C ARG A 83 -3.16 9.69 -5.18
N ASN A 84 -3.56 9.73 -6.44
CA ASN A 84 -4.77 9.06 -6.91
C ASN A 84 -4.65 7.54 -6.75
N ASP A 85 -3.52 6.95 -7.16
CA ASP A 85 -3.27 5.51 -7.00
C ASP A 85 -3.38 5.08 -5.52
N LYS A 86 -2.81 5.88 -4.61
CA LYS A 86 -2.93 5.63 -3.15
C LYS A 86 -4.36 5.77 -2.65
N ALA A 87 -5.09 6.76 -3.13
CA ALA A 87 -6.49 6.95 -2.75
C ALA A 87 -7.34 5.75 -3.21
N ASP A 88 -7.12 5.27 -4.43
CA ASP A 88 -7.82 4.12 -4.99
C ASP A 88 -7.50 2.83 -4.22
N LEU A 89 -6.24 2.60 -3.86
CA LEU A 89 -5.85 1.46 -3.01
C LEU A 89 -6.53 1.52 -1.64
N LEU A 90 -6.55 2.69 -1.02
CA LEU A 90 -7.18 2.88 0.29
C LEU A 90 -8.70 2.66 0.23
N VAL A 91 -9.36 3.04 -0.85
CA VAL A 91 -10.79 2.74 -1.06
C VAL A 91 -11.00 1.22 -1.18
N LYS A 92 -10.20 0.52 -1.99
CA LYS A 92 -10.28 -0.93 -2.15
C LYS A 92 -10.08 -1.67 -0.82
N GLU A 93 -9.09 -1.29 -0.04
CA GLU A 93 -8.82 -1.88 1.27
C GLU A 93 -9.96 -1.65 2.26
N ARG A 94 -10.57 -0.46 2.26
CA ARG A 94 -11.75 -0.16 3.07
C ARG A 94 -12.95 -0.99 2.67
N GLU A 95 -13.19 -1.18 1.38
CA GLU A 95 -14.28 -2.03 0.89
C GLU A 95 -14.09 -3.50 1.29
N ILE A 96 -12.87 -4.02 1.17
CA ILE A 96 -12.53 -5.37 1.63
C ILE A 96 -12.76 -5.49 3.13
N SER A 97 -12.27 -4.51 3.91
CA SER A 97 -12.45 -4.49 5.36
C SER A 97 -13.92 -4.45 5.76
N ARG A 98 -14.75 -3.70 5.03
CA ARG A 98 -16.20 -3.66 5.25
C ARG A 98 -16.83 -5.03 5.01
N LYS A 99 -16.55 -5.66 3.86
CA LYS A 99 -17.06 -6.99 3.53
C LYS A 99 -16.63 -8.04 4.56
N LEU A 100 -15.38 -8.00 5.01
CA LEU A 100 -14.88 -8.91 6.04
C LEU A 100 -15.62 -8.73 7.36
N ARG A 101 -15.90 -7.49 7.78
CA ARG A 101 -16.69 -7.22 8.99
C ARG A 101 -18.12 -7.76 8.86
N GLU A 102 -18.77 -7.52 7.73
CA GLU A 102 -20.11 -8.07 7.45
C GLU A 102 -20.12 -9.61 7.51
N SER A 103 -19.10 -10.27 6.94
CA SER A 103 -18.96 -11.73 7.03
C SER A 103 -18.75 -12.20 8.47
N VAL A 104 -17.88 -11.54 9.23
CA VAL A 104 -17.64 -11.87 10.65
C VAL A 104 -18.93 -11.75 11.46
N ASP A 105 -19.67 -10.66 11.30
CA ASP A 105 -20.93 -10.45 12.01
C ASP A 105 -21.95 -11.53 11.64
N SER A 106 -22.07 -11.89 10.36
CA SER A 106 -22.97 -12.95 9.91
C SER A 106 -22.62 -14.32 10.53
N HIS A 107 -21.32 -14.68 10.55
CA HIS A 107 -20.86 -15.93 11.12
C HIS A 107 -21.03 -15.97 12.64
N LEU A 108 -20.85 -14.85 13.34
CA LEU A 108 -21.10 -14.77 14.78
C LEU A 108 -22.58 -15.00 15.11
N VAL A 109 -23.50 -14.47 14.30
CA VAL A 109 -24.94 -14.73 14.44
C VAL A 109 -25.25 -16.22 14.21
N GLU A 110 -24.63 -16.85 13.22
CA GLU A 110 -24.80 -18.29 12.96
C GLU A 110 -24.25 -19.14 14.11
N ILE A 111 -23.05 -18.84 14.60
CA ILE A 111 -22.40 -19.55 15.71
C ILE A 111 -23.26 -19.44 16.98
N THR A 112 -23.75 -18.25 17.32
CA THR A 112 -24.59 -18.05 18.50
C THR A 112 -25.91 -18.81 18.40
N ARG A 113 -26.53 -18.83 17.21
CA ARG A 113 -27.72 -19.65 16.95
C ARG A 113 -27.46 -21.13 17.10
N LEU A 114 -26.37 -21.64 16.51
CA LEU A 114 -25.98 -23.05 16.62
C LEU A 114 -25.64 -23.43 18.07
N ALA A 115 -24.97 -22.56 18.82
CA ALA A 115 -24.67 -22.77 20.23
C ALA A 115 -25.96 -22.91 21.06
N SER A 116 -26.95 -22.04 20.83
CA SER A 116 -28.24 -22.13 21.51
C SER A 116 -28.96 -23.46 21.22
N VAL A 117 -29.03 -23.86 19.94
CA VAL A 117 -29.64 -25.13 19.53
C VAL A 117 -28.89 -26.32 20.12
N ASN A 118 -27.56 -26.28 20.11
CA ASN A 118 -26.76 -27.34 20.71
C ASN A 118 -26.98 -27.46 22.21
N GLU A 119 -27.17 -26.35 22.92
CA GLU A 119 -27.45 -26.37 24.35
C GLU A 119 -28.83 -26.98 24.64
N THR A 120 -29.86 -26.61 23.87
CA THR A 120 -31.19 -27.23 24.01
C THR A 120 -31.12 -28.73 23.76
N LEU A 121 -30.44 -29.16 22.69
CA LEU A 121 -30.27 -30.58 22.37
C LEU A 121 -29.49 -31.33 23.46
N ARG A 122 -28.48 -30.69 24.08
CA ARG A 122 -27.75 -31.27 25.22
C ARG A 122 -28.65 -31.49 26.42
N THR A 123 -29.53 -30.53 26.73
CA THR A 123 -30.49 -30.68 27.83
C THR A 123 -31.50 -31.79 27.57
N GLU A 124 -32.02 -31.89 26.35
CA GLU A 124 -32.93 -32.96 25.93
C GLU A 124 -32.25 -34.33 25.99
N MET A 125 -31.03 -34.45 25.47
CA MET A 125 -30.23 -35.67 25.54
C MET A 125 -29.98 -36.10 26.99
N ALA A 126 -29.65 -35.16 27.88
CA ALA A 126 -29.44 -35.45 29.29
C ALA A 126 -30.72 -35.96 29.96
N LEU A 127 -31.86 -35.34 29.66
CA LEU A 127 -33.18 -35.75 30.17
C LEU A 127 -33.55 -37.16 29.68
N LEU A 128 -33.40 -37.43 28.38
CA LEU A 128 -33.68 -38.74 27.79
C LEU A 128 -32.77 -39.83 28.37
N LYS A 129 -31.48 -39.54 28.57
CA LYS A 129 -30.56 -40.47 29.25
C LYS A 129 -30.97 -40.73 30.69
N ALA A 130 -31.38 -39.71 31.43
CA ALA A 130 -31.86 -39.87 32.80
C ALA A 130 -33.16 -40.71 32.88
N ILE A 131 -34.04 -40.60 31.88
CA ILE A 131 -35.22 -41.46 31.76
C ILE A 131 -34.80 -42.91 31.46
N ALA A 132 -33.88 -43.11 30.51
CA ALA A 132 -33.40 -44.43 30.11
C ALA A 132 -32.68 -45.16 31.27
N ASP A 133 -31.90 -44.42 32.07
CA ASP A 133 -31.23 -44.92 33.28
C ASP A 133 -32.21 -45.20 34.44
N GLY A 134 -33.51 -44.89 34.29
CA GLY A 134 -34.53 -45.06 35.33
C GLY A 134 -34.45 -44.04 36.47
N LYS A 135 -33.60 -43.01 36.34
CA LYS A 135 -33.42 -41.95 37.35
C LYS A 135 -34.58 -40.94 37.36
N VAL A 136 -35.32 -40.84 36.24
CA VAL A 136 -36.46 -39.92 36.07
C VAL A 136 -37.61 -40.64 35.38
N ALA A 137 -38.83 -40.59 35.93
CA ALA A 137 -40.03 -41.16 35.32
C ALA A 137 -41.06 -40.05 35.02
N ARG A 138 -41.71 -40.10 33.84
CA ARG A 138 -42.85 -39.22 33.54
C ARG A 138 -44.08 -39.70 34.33
N GLY A 139 -44.31 -39.09 35.49
CA GLY A 139 -45.52 -39.33 36.29
C GLY A 139 -46.72 -38.52 35.79
N ALA A 140 -47.92 -39.11 35.84
CA ALA A 140 -49.18 -38.40 35.58
C ALA A 140 -49.51 -37.48 36.77
N PHE A 141 -48.78 -36.39 36.94
CA PHE A 141 -49.09 -35.36 37.93
C PHE A 141 -50.20 -34.44 37.40
N GLY A 142 -51.38 -35.03 37.15
CA GLY A 142 -52.63 -34.33 36.85
C GLY A 142 -53.38 -34.03 38.14
N ARG A 143 -53.89 -32.80 38.25
CA ARG A 143 -54.59 -32.21 39.42
C ARG A 143 -55.37 -33.25 40.24
N LYS A 144 -55.13 -33.28 41.56
CA LYS A 144 -55.99 -33.98 42.52
C LYS A 144 -57.44 -33.58 42.26
N LYS A 145 -58.29 -34.50 41.79
CA LYS A 145 -59.73 -34.37 41.97
C LYS A 145 -59.96 -34.49 43.48
N GLU A 146 -60.36 -33.40 44.12
CA GLU A 146 -60.78 -33.44 45.52
C GLU A 146 -62.02 -34.35 45.64
N PRO A 147 -61.97 -35.41 46.45
CA PRO A 147 -63.15 -36.23 46.71
C PRO A 147 -64.03 -35.51 47.73
N GLY A 148 -65.15 -34.97 47.27
CA GLY A 148 -66.25 -34.55 48.15
C GLY A 148 -66.62 -33.07 48.07
N LYS A 149 -67.43 -32.72 47.07
CA LYS A 149 -68.56 -31.81 47.27
C LYS A 149 -69.79 -32.44 46.62
N THR A 150 -70.68 -32.88 47.50
CA THR A 150 -72.09 -33.18 47.25
C THR A 150 -72.80 -32.00 46.61
#